data_AF-A0A955AS46-F1
#
_entry.id   AF-A0A955AS46-F1
#
_cell.length_a   1.000
_cell.length_b   1.000
_cell.length_c   1.000
_cell.angle_alpha   90.00
_cell.angle_beta   90.00
_cell.angle_gamma   90.00
#
_symmetry.space_group_name_H-M   'P 1'
#
loop_
_entity.id
_entity.type
_entity.pdbx_description
1 polymer ?
#
loop_
_entity_poly.entity_id
_entity_poly.type
_entity_poly.pdbx_seq_one_letter_code
_entity_poly.pdbx_strand_id
1 'polypeptide(L)'
;MQNQLASGSYVSRGYAMRLDQALQLDASFGTNGIHITNTSGGPDRLEIGPDGTIALGFRWGLYGLKNDGTPDNSFGATHLIQSLDSLLCSKPNWREL
;
A
#
# COMPACT_ATOMS: atom_id res chain seq x y z
N MET A 1 18.95 -25.74 -29.20
CA MET A 1 18.37 -24.48 -28.68
C MET A 1 17.84 -24.76 -27.28
N GLN A 2 18.45 -24.18 -26.25
CA GLN A 2 17.94 -24.28 -24.87
C GLN A 2 16.88 -23.18 -24.67
N ASN A 3 15.66 -23.58 -24.32
CA ASN A 3 14.64 -22.65 -23.86
C ASN A 3 15.03 -22.20 -22.45
N GLN A 4 15.53 -20.98 -22.33
CA GLN A 4 15.59 -20.33 -21.02
C GLN A 4 14.19 -19.88 -20.63
N LEU A 5 13.61 -20.53 -19.64
CA LEU A 5 12.40 -20.04 -18.98
C LEU A 5 12.83 -18.83 -18.14
N ALA A 6 12.31 -17.65 -18.48
CA ALA A 6 12.50 -16.45 -17.67
C ALA A 6 11.86 -16.69 -16.29
N SER A 7 12.68 -16.79 -15.25
CA SER A 7 12.19 -16.76 -13.87
C SER A 7 11.79 -15.32 -13.53
N GLY A 8 10.49 -15.02 -13.60
CA GLY A 8 9.95 -13.76 -13.09
C GLY A 8 9.71 -13.84 -11.58
N SER A 9 10.19 -12.85 -10.83
CA SER A 9 9.80 -12.67 -9.43
C SER A 9 8.45 -11.95 -9.38
N TYR A 10 7.40 -12.63 -8.95
CA TYR A 10 6.08 -12.01 -8.76
C TYR A 10 6.07 -11.26 -7.43
N VAL A 11 6.19 -9.93 -7.47
CA VAL A 11 5.96 -9.10 -6.29
C VAL A 11 4.46 -8.83 -6.21
N SER A 12 3.76 -9.48 -5.27
CA SER A 12 2.38 -9.11 -4.94
C SER A 12 2.39 -7.68 -4.40
N ARG A 13 1.66 -6.77 -5.03
CA ARG A 13 1.44 -5.40 -4.57
C ARG A 13 0.01 -5.24 -4.09
N GLY A 14 -0.18 -4.46 -3.03
CA GLY A 14 -1.51 -4.04 -2.61
C GLY A 14 -2.06 -2.99 -3.56
N TYR A 15 -3.38 -2.99 -3.75
CA TYR A 15 -4.08 -1.95 -4.52
C TYR A 15 -5.37 -1.54 -3.81
N ALA A 16 -5.81 -0.32 -4.10
CA ALA A 16 -7.14 0.17 -3.76
C ALA A 16 -7.84 0.60 -5.05
N MET A 17 -9.14 0.30 -5.14
CA MET A 17 -9.99 0.72 -6.25
C MET A 17 -11.20 1.46 -5.70
N ARG A 18 -11.64 2.53 -6.38
CA ARG A 18 -12.85 3.27 -6.00
C ARG A 18 -13.94 3.07 -7.05
N LEU A 19 -15.13 2.78 -6.57
CA LEU A 19 -16.34 2.77 -7.39
C LEU A 19 -17.12 4.06 -7.17
N ASP A 20 -17.76 4.57 -8.23
CA ASP A 20 -18.69 5.70 -8.16
C ASP A 20 -20.07 5.26 -7.66
N GLN A 21 -21.02 6.20 -7.64
CA GLN A 21 -22.40 5.92 -7.20
C GLN A 21 -23.16 4.96 -8.12
N ALA A 22 -22.73 4.83 -9.37
CA ALA A 22 -23.26 3.88 -10.35
C ALA A 22 -22.52 2.53 -10.33
N LEU A 23 -21.67 2.30 -9.32
CA LEU A 23 -20.82 1.12 -9.16
C LEU A 23 -19.84 0.91 -10.33
N GLN A 24 -19.51 1.98 -11.05
CA GLN A 24 -18.48 1.99 -12.08
C GLN A 24 -17.15 2.40 -11.50
N LEU A 25 -16.05 2.06 -12.16
CA LEU A 25 -14.72 2.47 -11.73
C LEU A 25 -14.60 4.01 -11.80
N ASP A 26 -14.36 4.65 -10.66
CA ASP A 26 -14.25 6.11 -10.58
C ASP A 26 -12.88 6.57 -11.09
N ALA A 27 -12.84 7.03 -12.33
CA ALA A 27 -11.61 7.45 -12.99
C ALA A 27 -10.87 8.63 -12.29
N SER A 28 -11.52 9.34 -11.36
CA SER A 28 -10.90 10.43 -10.60
C SER A 28 -10.06 9.94 -9.40
N PHE A 29 -10.08 8.65 -9.10
CA PHE A 29 -9.30 8.06 -8.00
C PHE A 29 -7.99 7.44 -8.50
N GLY A 30 -6.85 7.86 -7.95
CA GLY A 30 -5.54 7.34 -8.33
C GLY A 30 -5.31 7.40 -9.85
N THR A 31 -4.83 6.30 -10.43
CA THR A 31 -4.68 6.17 -11.88
C THR A 31 -5.85 5.38 -12.45
N ASN A 32 -6.80 6.06 -13.10
CA ASN A 32 -8.00 5.46 -13.71
C ASN A 32 -8.82 4.61 -12.72
N GLY A 33 -9.00 5.09 -11.50
CA GLY A 33 -9.78 4.42 -10.45
C GLY A 33 -9.00 3.42 -9.60
N ILE A 34 -7.70 3.29 -9.82
CA ILE A 34 -6.85 2.32 -9.11
C ILE A 34 -5.60 3.02 -8.58
N HIS A 35 -5.31 2.82 -7.30
CA HIS A 35 -3.99 3.09 -6.74
C HIS A 35 -3.26 1.77 -6.48
N ILE A 36 -2.03 1.67 -6.96
CA ILE A 36 -1.15 0.52 -6.68
C ILE A 36 -0.11 0.98 -5.66
N THR A 37 -0.09 0.33 -4.51
CA THR A 37 0.88 0.62 -3.45
C THR A 37 2.26 0.08 -3.81
N ASN A 38 3.30 0.69 -3.26
CA ASN A 38 4.66 0.15 -3.31
C ASN A 38 4.93 -0.87 -2.19
N THR A 39 3.88 -1.28 -1.47
CA THR A 39 3.94 -2.23 -0.36
C THR A 39 3.70 -3.64 -0.88
N SER A 40 4.53 -4.59 -0.43
CA SER A 40 4.38 -6.00 -0.75
C SER A 40 3.20 -6.63 0.01
N GLY A 41 2.45 -7.49 -0.67
CA GLY A 41 1.24 -8.12 -0.12
C GLY A 41 0.00 -7.26 -0.31
N GLY A 42 -1.18 -7.87 -0.22
CA GLY A 42 -2.45 -7.14 -0.21
C GLY A 42 -2.74 -6.51 1.15
N PRO A 43 -3.41 -5.36 1.21
CA PRO A 43 -3.91 -4.85 2.48
C PRO A 43 -4.98 -5.81 3.03
N ASP A 44 -4.98 -6.02 4.35
CA ASP A 44 -5.97 -6.84 5.05
C ASP A 44 -6.97 -6.01 5.84
N ARG A 45 -6.77 -4.68 5.90
CA ARG A 45 -7.67 -3.73 6.56
C ARG A 45 -7.84 -2.47 5.70
N LEU A 46 -9.02 -1.85 5.82
CA LEU A 46 -9.38 -0.59 5.17
C LEU A 46 -10.16 0.26 6.18
N GLU A 47 -9.78 1.52 6.31
CA GLU A 47 -10.52 2.52 7.07
C GLU A 47 -10.61 3.82 6.27
N ILE A 48 -11.73 4.53 6.40
CA ILE A 48 -11.97 5.83 5.77
C ILE A 48 -12.28 6.83 6.88
N GLY A 49 -11.43 7.84 7.01
CA GLY A 49 -11.58 8.94 7.95
C GLY A 49 -12.70 9.90 7.56
N PRO A 50 -13.21 10.71 8.51
CA PRO A 50 -14.28 11.68 8.26
C PRO A 50 -13.87 12.81 7.30
N ASP A 51 -12.57 13.03 7.12
CA ASP A 51 -11.98 13.97 6.17
C ASP A 51 -11.75 13.36 4.76
N GLY A 52 -12.10 12.09 4.58
CA GLY A 52 -11.89 11.34 3.34
C GLY A 52 -10.49 10.74 3.21
N THR A 53 -9.65 10.81 4.24
CA THR A 53 -8.39 10.06 4.29
C THR A 53 -8.68 8.57 4.29
N ILE A 54 -7.90 7.78 3.55
CA ILE A 54 -8.06 6.34 3.42
C ILE A 54 -6.80 5.67 3.98
N ALA A 55 -6.97 4.82 4.98
CA ALA A 55 -5.89 4.02 5.56
C ALA A 55 -6.01 2.57 5.09
N LEU A 56 -4.94 2.06 4.47
CA LEU A 56 -4.80 0.66 4.08
C LEU A 56 -3.89 -0.03 5.10
N GLY A 57 -4.42 -1.01 5.83
CA GLY A 57 -3.63 -1.80 6.76
C GLY A 57 -2.97 -2.97 6.05
N PHE A 58 -1.67 -3.10 6.27
CA PHE A 58 -0.83 -4.22 5.86
C PHE A 58 -0.25 -4.88 7.10
N ARG A 59 0.24 -6.11 6.92
CA ARG A 59 0.97 -6.85 7.97
C ARG A 59 2.08 -6.03 8.66
N TRP A 60 2.74 -5.14 7.92
CA TRP A 60 3.92 -4.41 8.38
C TRP A 60 3.70 -2.91 8.61
N GLY A 61 2.47 -2.42 8.49
CA GLY A 61 2.18 -1.01 8.70
C GLY A 61 0.89 -0.52 8.05
N LEU A 62 0.65 0.77 8.18
CA LEU A 62 -0.49 1.48 7.58
C LEU A 62 0.00 2.31 6.40
N TYR A 63 -0.68 2.22 5.26
CA TYR A 63 -0.43 3.07 4.09
C TYR A 63 -1.54 4.10 3.93
N GLY A 64 -1.18 5.38 3.86
CA GLY A 64 -2.12 6.50 3.76
C GLY A 64 -2.39 6.94 2.32
N LEU A 65 -3.67 7.15 2.02
CA LEU A 65 -4.18 7.73 0.79
C LEU A 65 -5.09 8.91 1.12
N LYS A 66 -5.10 9.92 0.26
CA LYS A 66 -6.13 10.96 0.26
C LYS A 66 -7.40 10.43 -0.39
N ASN A 67 -8.48 11.20 -0.27
CA ASN A 67 -9.76 10.85 -0.91
C ASN A 67 -9.62 10.69 -2.43
N ASP A 68 -8.74 11.43 -3.10
CA ASP A 68 -8.49 11.29 -4.55
C ASP A 68 -7.61 10.07 -4.91
N GLY A 69 -7.24 9.24 -3.95
CA GLY A 69 -6.39 8.07 -4.16
C GLY A 69 -4.92 8.39 -4.36
N THR A 70 -4.50 9.66 -4.22
CA THR A 70 -3.08 10.02 -4.17
C THR A 70 -2.48 9.70 -2.80
N PRO A 71 -1.18 9.40 -2.70
CA PRO A 71 -0.54 9.15 -1.42
C PRO A 71 -0.67 10.32 -0.43
N ASP A 72 -0.96 10.00 0.83
CA ASP A 72 -0.96 10.99 1.91
C ASP A 72 0.41 11.03 2.60
N ASN A 73 1.10 12.17 2.44
CA ASN A 73 2.42 12.42 3.02
C ASN A 73 2.39 12.56 4.55
N SER A 74 1.22 12.68 5.17
CA SER A 74 1.10 12.66 6.63
C SER A 74 1.46 11.29 7.23
N PHE A 75 1.41 10.22 6.42
CA PHE A 75 1.72 8.84 6.82
C PHE A 75 3.22 8.48 6.74
N GLY A 76 4.11 9.40 7.12
CA GLY A 76 5.56 9.17 7.09
C GLY A 76 6.17 9.23 5.68
N ALA A 77 7.50 9.17 5.60
CA ALA A 77 8.26 9.48 4.37
C ALA A 77 8.01 8.54 3.17
N THR A 78 7.36 7.40 3.39
CA THR A 78 6.97 6.44 2.34
C THR A 78 5.46 6.28 2.21
N HIS A 79 4.70 7.18 2.85
CA HIS A 79 3.27 7.06 3.11
C HIS A 79 2.92 5.81 3.92
N LEU A 80 3.92 5.19 4.57
CA LEU A 80 3.78 4.01 5.38
C LEU A 80 4.25 4.29 6.82
N ILE A 81 3.35 4.09 7.78
CA ILE A 81 3.68 4.06 9.21
C ILE A 81 3.92 2.61 9.61
N GLN A 82 5.15 2.28 9.97
CA GLN A 82 5.55 0.94 10.40
C GLN A 82 5.28 0.75 11.88
N SER A 83 4.84 -0.45 12.27
CA SER A 83 4.87 -0.85 13.68
C SER A 83 6.33 -0.92 14.16
N LEU A 84 6.57 -0.70 15.45
CA LEU A 84 7.91 -0.83 16.04
C LEU A 84 8.51 -2.22 15.77
N ASP A 85 7.68 -3.27 15.82
CA ASP A 85 8.07 -4.66 15.55
C ASP A 85 8.57 -4.87 14.10
N SER A 86 7.98 -4.17 13.12
CA SER A 86 8.45 -4.21 11.72
C SER A 86 9.77 -3.47 11.49
N LEU A 87 10.04 -2.39 12.24
CA LEU A 87 11.33 -1.70 12.23
C LEU A 87 12.44 -2.55 12.87
N LEU A 88 12.11 -3.34 13.89
CA LEU A 88 13.06 -4.23 14.56
C LEU A 88 13.40 -5.47 13.71
N CYS A 89 12.44 -6.04 12.98
CA CYS A 89 12.69 -7.19 12.08
C CYS A 89 13.60 -6.84 10.88
N SER A 90 13.70 -5.56 10.51
CA SER A 90 14.53 -5.10 9.40
C SER A 90 15.94 -4.64 9.82
N LYS A 91 16.23 -4.59 11.13
CA LYS A 91 17.56 -4.25 11.66
C LYS A 91 18.24 -5.48 12.30
N PRO A 92 19.32 -6.01 11.72
CA PRO A 92 19.92 -7.28 12.19
C PRO A 92 20.49 -7.25 13.61
N ASN A 93 20.82 -6.07 14.17
CA ASN A 93 21.69 -5.96 15.35
C ASN A 93 21.14 -5.03 16.44
N TRP A 94 20.03 -5.39 17.09
CA TRP A 94 19.47 -4.60 18.19
C TRP A 94 20.13 -4.85 19.56
N ARG A 95 21.26 -5.56 19.63
CA ARG A 95 21.91 -5.96 20.89
C ARG A 95 23.05 -5.05 21.38
N GLU A 96 23.24 -3.86 20.82
CA GLU A 96 24.26 -2.92 21.31
C GLU A 96 23.67 -1.51 21.53
N LEU A 97 22.86 -1.37 22.58
CA LEU A 97 22.62 -0.10 23.28
C LEU A 97 22.46 -0.39 24.78
#